data_AF-A0A936I4Y1-F1
#
_entry.id   AF-A0A936I4Y1-F1
#
_cell.length_a   1.000
_cell.length_b   1.000
_cell.length_c   1.000
_cell.angle_alpha   90.00
_cell.angle_beta   90.00
_cell.angle_gamma   90.00
#
_symmetry.space_group_name_H-M   'P 1'
#
loop_
_entity.id
_entity.type
_entity.pdbx_description
1 polymer ?
#
loop_
_entity_poly.entity_id
_entity_poly.type
_entity_poly.pdbx_seq_one_letter_code
_entity_poly.pdbx_strand_id
1 'polypeptide(L)'
;MPGQGEVVYHAPETTAGGANAINFSQSVLAGQGETFLSVPLSQLSAGTYPWIRVSLGYQNYDIDFRYTDTVFGLGGLDLEGTIASFIGFNTYISTFTINQQSLTINDDRAQGLRGLGGPPPPAPGPPPPRRRRARPPPPPPFFPPPPPPPTPAW
;
A
#
# COMPACT_ATOMS: atom_id res chain seq x y z
N MET A 1 -21.29 -12.21 -39.57
CA MET A 1 -21.44 -13.39 -38.69
C MET A 1 -22.23 -12.96 -37.46
N PRO A 2 -23.36 -13.60 -37.12
CA PRO A 2 -24.07 -13.33 -35.87
C PRO A 2 -23.15 -13.65 -34.68
N GLY A 3 -23.03 -12.73 -33.71
CA GLY A 3 -22.34 -12.99 -32.43
C GLY A 3 -21.02 -12.26 -32.17
N GLN A 4 -20.46 -11.50 -33.12
CA GLN A 4 -19.22 -10.74 -32.85
C GLN A 4 -19.47 -9.38 -32.18
N GLY A 5 -20.71 -8.86 -32.23
CA GLY A 5 -21.02 -7.51 -31.75
C GLY A 5 -20.27 -6.43 -32.56
N GLU A 6 -20.32 -5.18 -32.09
CA GLU A 6 -19.56 -4.05 -32.63
C GLU A 6 -18.54 -3.62 -31.57
N VAL A 7 -17.26 -3.51 -31.95
CA VAL A 7 -16.21 -3.01 -31.04
C VAL A 7 -16.18 -1.50 -31.16
N VAL A 8 -16.69 -0.81 -30.14
CA VAL A 8 -16.80 0.65 -30.13
C VAL A 8 -15.57 1.35 -29.55
N TYR A 9 -14.68 0.60 -28.89
CA TYR A 9 -13.44 1.12 -28.34
C TYR A 9 -12.40 0.00 -28.23
N HIS A 10 -11.17 0.32 -28.62
CA HIS A 10 -9.99 -0.52 -28.44
C HIS A 10 -8.89 0.37 -27.84
N ALA A 11 -8.36 -0.02 -26.68
CA ALA A 11 -7.30 0.73 -26.02
C ALA A 11 -6.01 0.71 -26.87
N PRO A 12 -5.20 1.78 -26.89
CA PRO A 12 -3.91 1.75 -27.57
C PRO A 12 -3.03 0.63 -27.00
N GLU A 13 -2.37 -0.12 -27.89
CA GLU A 13 -1.50 -1.24 -27.54
C GLU A 13 -0.06 -0.99 -27.99
N THR A 14 0.89 -1.68 -27.37
CA THR A 14 2.32 -1.60 -27.65
C THR A 14 2.97 -2.96 -27.49
N THR A 15 4.11 -3.15 -28.16
CA THR A 15 4.98 -4.31 -27.99
C THR A 15 6.33 -3.92 -27.37
N ALA A 16 6.42 -2.74 -26.75
CA ALA A 16 7.66 -2.20 -26.20
C ALA A 16 8.26 -3.06 -25.07
N GLY A 17 7.43 -3.74 -24.27
CA GLY A 17 7.87 -4.72 -23.26
C GLY A 17 8.03 -6.14 -23.80
N GLY A 18 7.87 -6.34 -25.11
CA GLY A 18 8.08 -7.60 -25.81
C GLY A 18 6.79 -8.31 -26.23
N ALA A 19 5.81 -8.45 -25.33
CA ALA A 19 4.50 -9.01 -25.67
C ALA A 19 3.52 -7.90 -26.06
N ASN A 20 2.38 -8.26 -26.66
CA ASN A 20 1.32 -7.28 -26.88
C ASN A 20 0.73 -6.88 -25.53
N ALA A 21 0.64 -5.58 -25.28
CA ALA A 21 0.15 -5.02 -24.03
C ALA A 21 -0.59 -3.71 -24.26
N ILE A 22 -1.58 -3.40 -23.42
CA ILE A 22 -2.20 -2.07 -23.42
C ILE A 22 -1.13 -1.05 -23.03
N ASN A 23 -1.03 0.04 -23.78
CA ASN A 23 -0.18 1.16 -23.42
C ASN A 23 -0.88 2.04 -22.38
N PHE A 24 -0.49 1.91 -21.12
CA PHE A 24 -1.14 2.63 -20.03
C PHE A 24 -1.05 4.16 -20.18
N SER A 25 0.06 4.69 -20.69
CA SER A 25 0.23 6.14 -20.83
C SER A 25 -0.69 6.77 -21.89
N GLN A 26 -1.32 5.95 -22.73
CA GLN A 26 -2.28 6.37 -23.75
C GLN A 26 -3.71 5.93 -23.42
N SER A 27 -3.92 5.34 -22.24
CA SER A 27 -5.24 4.88 -21.80
C SER A 27 -6.15 6.05 -21.45
N VAL A 28 -7.42 5.93 -21.77
CA VAL A 28 -8.45 6.88 -21.33
C VAL A 28 -8.80 6.57 -19.89
N LEU A 29 -8.70 7.55 -19.01
CA LEU A 29 -9.13 7.46 -17.61
C LEU A 29 -10.41 8.27 -17.45
N ALA A 30 -11.41 7.70 -16.80
CA ALA A 30 -12.64 8.38 -16.44
C ALA A 30 -12.89 8.18 -14.95
N GLY A 31 -13.13 9.29 -14.25
CA GLY A 31 -13.50 9.32 -12.85
C GLY A 31 -14.98 8.99 -12.63
N GLN A 32 -15.39 9.08 -11.37
CA GLN A 32 -16.78 8.84 -10.99
C GLN A 32 -17.71 9.87 -11.65
N GLY A 33 -18.70 9.38 -12.39
CA GLY A 33 -19.67 10.21 -13.10
C GLY A 33 -19.15 10.85 -14.40
N GLU A 34 -17.91 10.58 -14.79
CA GLU A 34 -17.35 11.06 -16.04
C GLU A 34 -17.68 10.12 -17.21
N THR A 35 -17.87 10.71 -18.39
CA THR A 35 -18.13 9.95 -19.61
C THR A 35 -16.82 9.37 -20.14
N PHE A 36 -16.68 8.05 -20.07
CA PHE A 36 -15.55 7.34 -20.67
C PHE A 36 -15.61 7.31 -22.21
N LEU A 37 -16.79 7.04 -22.77
CA LEU A 37 -16.99 6.89 -24.22
C LEU A 37 -18.40 7.35 -24.58
N SER A 38 -18.51 8.13 -25.67
CA SER A 38 -19.79 8.55 -26.25
C SER A 38 -19.76 8.34 -27.75
N VAL A 39 -20.60 7.43 -28.25
CA VAL A 39 -20.69 7.08 -29.68
C VAL A 39 -22.13 7.30 -30.16
N PRO A 40 -22.36 8.14 -31.20
CA PRO A 40 -23.67 8.28 -31.83
C PRO A 40 -24.16 6.95 -32.40
N LEU A 41 -25.45 6.64 -32.20
CA LEU A 41 -26.06 5.41 -32.73
C LEU A 41 -25.95 5.30 -34.26
N SER A 42 -25.86 6.42 -34.97
CA SER A 42 -25.66 6.47 -36.43
C SER A 42 -24.30 5.94 -36.88
N GLN A 43 -23.32 5.81 -35.98
CA GLN A 43 -22.00 5.24 -36.25
C GLN A 43 -21.94 3.73 -36.02
N LEU A 44 -23.02 3.12 -35.53
CA LEU A 44 -23.11 1.68 -35.27
C LEU A 44 -23.82 0.98 -36.42
N SER A 45 -23.34 -0.22 -36.76
CA SER A 45 -24.03 -1.06 -37.73
C SER A 45 -25.42 -1.46 -37.20
N ALA A 46 -26.44 -1.41 -38.06
CA ALA A 46 -27.79 -1.83 -37.70
C ALA A 46 -27.80 -3.31 -37.26
N GLY A 47 -28.41 -3.59 -36.11
CA GLY A 47 -28.45 -4.94 -35.54
C GLY A 47 -29.11 -4.99 -34.17
N THR A 48 -29.19 -6.19 -33.61
CA THR A 48 -29.65 -6.42 -32.24
C THR A 48 -28.47 -6.74 -31.34
N TYR A 49 -28.23 -5.89 -30.34
CA TYR A 49 -27.13 -6.02 -29.37
C TYR A 49 -27.70 -6.29 -27.98
N PRO A 50 -28.01 -7.54 -27.62
CA PRO A 50 -28.64 -7.85 -26.32
C PRO A 50 -27.67 -7.71 -25.13
N TRP A 51 -26.36 -7.62 -25.38
CA TRP A 51 -25.33 -7.60 -24.34
C TRP A 51 -24.28 -6.52 -24.62
N ILE A 52 -23.84 -5.87 -23.55
CA ILE A 52 -22.67 -4.99 -23.55
C ILE A 52 -21.54 -5.76 -22.85
N ARG A 53 -20.33 -5.71 -23.43
CA ARG A 53 -19.11 -6.28 -22.83
C ARG A 53 -18.14 -5.14 -22.56
N VAL A 54 -17.60 -5.11 -21.34
CA VAL A 54 -16.62 -4.11 -20.90
C VAL A 54 -15.46 -4.84 -20.25
N SER A 55 -14.24 -4.50 -20.67
CA SER A 55 -13.01 -4.95 -20.03
C SER A 55 -12.35 -3.76 -19.35
N LEU A 56 -12.22 -3.80 -18.03
CA LEU A 56 -11.58 -2.74 -17.26
C LEU A 56 -10.07 -3.03 -17.13
N GLY A 57 -9.25 -2.15 -17.67
CA GLY A 57 -7.78 -2.28 -17.64
C GLY A 57 -7.12 -1.76 -16.35
N TYR A 58 -7.72 -0.74 -15.72
CA TYR A 58 -7.13 -0.05 -14.59
C TYR A 58 -8.19 0.52 -13.64
N GLN A 59 -7.90 0.49 -12.35
CA GLN A 59 -8.72 1.12 -11.31
C GLN A 59 -7.82 1.81 -10.30
N ASN A 60 -8.25 2.99 -9.84
CA ASN A 60 -7.59 3.75 -8.80
C ASN A 60 -8.65 4.34 -7.87
N TYR A 61 -8.66 3.93 -6.60
CA TYR A 61 -9.66 4.36 -5.63
C TYR A 61 -9.14 4.24 -4.20
N ASP A 62 -9.73 5.04 -3.31
CA ASP A 62 -9.44 5.01 -1.89
C ASP A 62 -10.30 3.95 -1.18
N ILE A 63 -9.70 3.36 -0.14
CA ILE A 63 -10.29 2.32 0.70
C ILE A 63 -10.05 2.62 2.18
N ASP A 64 -11.03 2.27 2.99
CA ASP A 64 -10.86 2.12 4.43
C ASP A 64 -10.43 0.69 4.75
N PHE A 65 -9.40 0.51 5.58
CA PHE A 65 -8.94 -0.80 6.02
C PHE A 65 -8.51 -0.81 7.49
N ARG A 66 -8.71 -1.95 8.15
CA ARG A 66 -8.25 -2.19 9.53
C ARG A 66 -6.89 -2.86 9.50
N TYR A 67 -5.88 -2.22 10.07
CA TYR A 67 -4.59 -2.83 10.41
C TYR A 67 -4.61 -3.31 11.86
N THR A 68 -4.18 -4.55 12.12
CA THR A 68 -4.02 -5.05 13.49
C THR A 68 -2.53 -5.20 13.78
N ASP A 69 -2.02 -4.37 14.69
CA ASP A 69 -0.63 -4.44 15.11
C ASP A 69 -0.43 -5.56 16.14
N THR A 70 0.31 -6.59 15.75
CA THR A 70 0.73 -7.68 16.65
C THR A 70 2.15 -7.49 17.18
N VAL A 71 2.88 -6.46 16.73
CA VAL A 71 4.32 -6.29 16.99
C VAL A 71 4.56 -5.26 18.09
N PHE A 72 3.87 -4.13 18.07
CA PHE A 72 4.06 -3.04 19.03
C PHE A 72 2.93 -2.89 20.05
N GLY A 73 1.91 -3.76 19.98
CA GLY A 73 0.80 -3.79 20.93
C GLY A 73 -0.16 -2.61 20.81
N LEU A 74 -0.18 -1.92 19.66
CA LEU A 74 -1.06 -0.77 19.40
C LEU A 74 -2.52 -1.17 19.16
N GLY A 75 -2.81 -2.46 18.99
CA GLY A 75 -4.17 -2.96 18.76
C GLY A 75 -4.64 -2.75 17.32
N GLY A 76 -5.94 -2.60 17.14
CA GLY A 76 -6.55 -2.33 15.83
C GLY A 76 -6.52 -0.83 15.49
N LEU A 77 -6.02 -0.51 14.30
CA LEU A 77 -6.00 0.82 13.71
C LEU A 77 -6.87 0.83 12.47
N ASP A 78 -7.83 1.74 12.38
CA ASP A 78 -8.56 2.01 11.14
C ASP A 78 -7.78 3.06 10.34
N LEU A 79 -7.47 2.74 9.09
CA LEU A 79 -6.61 3.52 8.20
C LEU A 79 -7.27 3.68 6.84
N GLU A 80 -6.90 4.74 6.14
CA GLU A 80 -7.28 5.00 4.75
C GLU A 80 -6.08 4.73 3.84
N GLY A 81 -6.32 4.19 2.64
CA GLY A 81 -5.28 3.98 1.65
C GLY A 81 -5.82 3.97 0.23
N THR A 82 -4.95 4.22 -0.73
CA THR A 82 -5.26 4.26 -2.16
C THR A 82 -4.80 2.96 -2.81
N ILE A 83 -5.69 2.28 -3.52
CA ILE A 83 -5.35 1.12 -4.37
C ILE A 83 -5.25 1.58 -5.82
N ALA A 84 -4.13 1.27 -6.46
CA ALA A 84 -3.99 1.29 -7.92
C ALA A 84 -3.83 -0.15 -8.42
N SER A 85 -4.66 -0.58 -9.36
CA SER A 85 -4.69 -1.98 -9.81
C SER A 85 -4.91 -2.09 -11.31
N PHE A 86 -4.10 -2.95 -11.94
CA PHE A 86 -4.19 -3.32 -13.35
C PHE A 86 -4.90 -4.67 -13.49
N ILE A 87 -5.96 -4.73 -14.30
CA ILE A 87 -6.86 -5.89 -14.41
C ILE A 87 -7.08 -6.26 -15.88
N GLY A 88 -7.36 -7.53 -16.14
CA GLY A 88 -8.01 -7.98 -17.37
C GLY A 88 -7.09 -8.19 -18.57
N PHE A 89 -5.97 -7.47 -18.68
CA PHE A 89 -5.04 -7.63 -19.80
C PHE A 89 -3.58 -7.31 -19.42
N ASN A 90 -2.64 -7.76 -20.24
CA ASN A 90 -1.23 -7.38 -20.12
C ASN A 90 -1.09 -5.88 -20.37
N THR A 91 -0.39 -5.16 -19.48
CA THR A 91 -0.31 -3.70 -19.58
C THR A 91 1.15 -3.27 -19.53
N TYR A 92 1.58 -2.48 -20.52
CA TYR A 92 2.88 -1.83 -20.50
C TYR A 92 2.77 -0.58 -19.64
N ILE A 93 3.55 -0.53 -18.56
CA ILE A 93 3.48 0.54 -17.56
C ILE A 93 4.80 1.29 -17.59
N SER A 94 4.79 2.52 -18.11
CA SER A 94 5.94 3.42 -17.99
C SER A 94 6.08 3.87 -16.53
N THR A 95 5.09 4.61 -16.07
CA THR A 95 4.97 5.11 -14.70
C THR A 95 3.50 5.14 -14.33
N PHE A 96 3.19 4.89 -13.06
CA PHE A 96 1.86 5.15 -12.50
C PHE A 96 1.99 5.70 -11.08
N THR A 97 0.97 6.40 -10.63
CA THR A 97 0.97 7.09 -9.34
C THR A 97 -0.04 6.46 -8.41
N ILE A 98 0.40 6.20 -7.17
CA ILE A 98 -0.43 5.72 -6.07
C ILE A 98 -0.34 6.78 -4.98
N ASN A 99 -1.46 7.43 -4.65
CA ASN A 99 -1.48 8.58 -3.76
C ASN A 99 -0.48 9.67 -4.26
N GLN A 100 0.61 9.96 -3.52
CA GLN A 100 1.65 10.93 -3.93
C GLN A 100 2.94 10.27 -4.44
N GLN A 101 2.97 8.94 -4.57
CA GLN A 101 4.16 8.20 -4.97
C GLN A 101 4.03 7.71 -6.41
N SER A 102 5.01 8.08 -7.24
CA SER A 102 5.12 7.59 -8.61
C SER A 102 6.08 6.40 -8.67
N LEU A 103 5.62 5.30 -9.26
CA LEU A 103 6.41 4.10 -9.49
C LEU A 103 6.66 3.93 -10.99
N THR A 104 7.94 3.95 -11.38
CA THR A 104 8.38 3.70 -12.76
C THR A 104 8.71 2.22 -12.93
N ILE A 105 8.12 1.59 -13.95
CA ILE A 105 8.32 0.18 -14.27
C ILE A 105 9.02 0.02 -15.62
N ASN A 106 8.55 0.74 -16.65
CA ASN A 106 9.00 0.66 -18.05
C ASN A 106 9.01 -0.77 -18.61
N ASP A 107 7.97 -1.55 -18.29
CA ASP A 107 7.88 -2.95 -18.72
C ASP A 107 6.42 -3.43 -18.76
N ASP A 108 6.22 -4.58 -19.41
CA ASP A 108 4.96 -5.31 -19.46
C ASP A 108 4.67 -5.95 -18.09
N ARG A 109 3.43 -5.80 -17.62
CA ARG A 109 2.95 -6.42 -16.40
C ARG A 109 1.69 -7.22 -16.70
N ALA A 110 1.81 -8.52 -16.42
CA ALA A 110 0.68 -9.43 -16.44
C ALA A 110 -0.41 -8.95 -15.48
N GLN A 111 -1.66 -9.33 -15.78
CA GLN A 111 -2.84 -8.97 -14.99
C GLN A 111 -2.66 -9.22 -13.49
N GLY A 112 -3.27 -8.37 -12.66
CA GLY A 112 -3.27 -8.54 -11.21
C GLY A 112 -2.14 -7.82 -10.47
N LEU A 113 -1.33 -7.00 -11.17
CA LEU A 113 -0.46 -6.04 -10.49
C LEU A 113 -1.31 -5.03 -9.72
N ARG A 114 -0.98 -4.86 -8.44
CA ARG A 114 -1.63 -3.90 -7.53
C ARG A 114 -0.58 -3.20 -6.68
N GLY A 115 -0.83 -1.95 -6.35
CA GLY A 115 -0.12 -1.25 -5.30
C GLY A 115 -1.08 -0.60 -4.33
N LEU A 116 -0.67 -0.55 -3.06
CA LEU A 116 -1.40 0.08 -1.96
C LEU A 116 -0.53 1.21 -1.41
N GLY A 117 -1.05 2.43 -1.47
CA GLY A 117 -0.45 3.60 -0.82
C GLY A 117 -1.21 3.92 0.46
N GLY A 118 -0.51 4.04 1.58
CA GLY A 118 -1.11 4.37 2.87
C GLY A 118 -0.10 5.03 3.81
N PRO A 119 -0.56 5.65 4.90
CA PRO A 119 0.33 6.21 5.90
C PRO A 119 1.26 5.12 6.46
N PRO A 120 2.53 5.43 6.78
CA PRO A 120 3.42 4.46 7.41
C PRO A 120 2.81 4.01 8.76
N PRO A 121 3.04 2.74 9.17
CA PRO A 121 2.61 2.31 10.48
C PRO A 121 3.25 3.19 11.56
N PRO A 122 2.57 3.42 12.71
CA PRO A 122 3.10 4.25 13.78
C PRO A 122 4.47 3.73 14.23
N ALA A 123 5.47 4.61 14.29
CA ALA A 123 6.79 4.25 14.81
C ALA A 123 6.69 3.95 16.32
N PRO A 124 7.41 2.94 16.84
CA PRO A 124 7.49 2.72 18.28
C PRO A 124 8.06 3.97 18.95
N GLY A 125 7.38 4.47 19.99
CA GLY A 125 7.89 5.55 20.83
C GLY A 125 9.22 5.17 21.49
N PRO A 126 10.03 6.14 21.92
CA PRO A 126 11.27 5.85 22.63
C PRO A 126 10.97 4.96 23.85
N PRO A 127 11.81 3.94 24.13
CA PRO A 127 11.58 3.06 25.26
C PRO A 127 11.47 3.90 26.54
N PRO A 128 10.55 3.56 27.46
CA PRO A 128 10.41 4.30 28.71
C PRO A 128 11.78 4.35 29.41
N PRO A 129 12.17 5.50 29.99
CA PRO A 129 13.46 5.61 30.66
C PRO A 129 13.56 4.46 31.66
N ARG A 130 14.63 3.66 31.54
CA ARG A 130 14.89 2.55 32.47
C ARG A 130 14.79 3.13 33.87
N ARG A 131 13.75 2.75 34.63
CA ARG A 131 13.69 3.04 36.06
C ARG A 131 14.95 2.41 36.64
N ARG A 132 15.96 3.23 36.96
CA ARG A 132 17.10 2.78 37.75
C ARG A 132 16.48 2.19 39.00
N ARG A 133 16.60 0.86 39.19
CA ARG A 133 16.32 0.25 40.49
C ARG A 133 17.05 1.10 41.51
N ALA A 134 16.34 1.56 42.54
CA ALA A 134 16.95 2.27 43.64
C ALA A 134 18.17 1.45 44.09
N ARG A 135 19.35 2.08 44.11
CA ARG A 135 20.55 1.45 44.64
C ARG A 135 20.23 1.11 46.11
N PRO A 136 20.51 -0.11 46.58
CA PRO A 136 20.40 -0.39 48.01
C PRO A 136 21.20 0.66 48.79
N PRO A 137 20.73 1.10 49.97
CA PRO A 137 21.52 1.99 50.81
C PRO A 137 22.90 1.37 51.06
N PRO A 138 23.96 2.19 51.12
CA PRO A 138 25.29 1.69 51.43
C PRO A 138 25.26 0.96 52.79
N PRO A 139 26.05 -0.11 52.96
CA PRO A 139 26.19 -0.74 54.26
C PRO A 139 26.66 0.30 55.29
N PRO A 140 26.24 0.20 56.56
CA PRO A 140 26.73 1.09 57.60
C PRO A 140 28.27 1.01 57.69
N PRO A 141 28.95 2.11 58.06
CA PRO A 141 30.39 2.10 58.24
C PRO A 141 30.78 1.04 59.27
N PHE A 142 31.81 0.25 58.95
CA PHE A 142 32.40 -0.71 59.87
C PHE A 142 33.10 0.08 60.98
N PHE A 143 32.51 0.13 62.17
CA PHE A 143 33.19 0.62 63.35
C PHE A 143 34.07 -0.51 63.89
N PRO A 144 35.41 -0.34 63.96
CA PRO A 144 36.25 -1.31 64.64
C PRO A 144 35.85 -1.38 66.13
N PRO A 145 35.90 -2.57 66.76
CA PRO A 145 35.66 -2.68 68.19
C PRO A 145 36.67 -1.84 68.98
N PRO A 146 36.28 -1.31 70.16
CA PRO A 146 37.20 -0.56 71.02
C PRO A 146 38.42 -1.42 71.41
N PRO A 147 39.58 -0.80 71.67
CA PRO A 147 40.77 -1.52 72.09
C PRO A 147 40.52 -2.25 73.43
N PRO A 148 41.18 -3.40 73.65
CA PRO A 148 41.07 -4.11 74.92
C PRO A 148 41.55 -3.22 76.09
N PRO A 149 40.98 -3.38 77.29
CA PRO A 149 41.42 -2.62 78.46
C PRO A 149 42.90 -2.94 78.79
N PRO A 150 43.65 -1.97 79.35
CA PRO A 150 45.03 -2.20 79.75
C PRO A 150 45.09 -3.27 80.84
N THR A 151 46.04 -4.20 80.71
CA THR A 151 46.35 -5.20 81.74
C THR A 151 46.83 -4.52 83.02
N PRO A 152 46.32 -4.91 84.20
CA PRO A 152 46.78 -4.35 85.47
C PRO A 152 48.25 -4.72 85.72
N ALA A 153 49.07 -3.74 86.05
CA ALA A 153 50.41 -3.95 86.60
C ALA A 153 50.26 -4.29 88.09
N TRP A 154 50.83 -5.43 88.49
CA TRP A 154 51.02 -5.79 89.90
C TRP A 154 52.19 -5.00 90.48
#